data_AF-A0A3N6PEX3-F1
#
_entry.id   AF-A0A3N6PEX3-F1
#
_cell.length_a   1.000
_cell.length_b   1.000
_cell.length_c   1.000
_cell.angle_alpha   90.00
_cell.angle_beta   90.00
_cell.angle_gamma   90.00
#
_symmetry.space_group_name_H-M   'P 1'
#
loop_
_entity.id
_entity.type
_entity.pdbx_description
1 polymer ?
#
loop_
_entity_poly.entity_id
_entity_poly.type
_entity_poly.pdbx_seq_one_letter_code
_entity_poly.pdbx_strand_id
1 'polypeptide(L)'
;MVGVSGSESSEADKYKVLIQRLHNNTWYVASTILMQSILTAILTEAIYHFGIRSWLQRYCIKLWMKRRNLTPIKQKISVFQRSIGTGNGSNLYSLPYQQLCGQIANALRNQLESGEGDLLDIFAYNVPPENLERLKNQNAQNLSNEEQGNLSIIKEQVFYQADIGLDDLQITLAEFWFQVDYIFSIVISFVILELLLTVPTTLSVGDNPAETILTISVSIISGFLAPTIRNLFVNILYKK
;
A
#
# COMPACT_ATOMS: atom_id res chain seq x y z
N MET A 1 67.46 23.05 31.78
CA MET A 1 66.01 22.80 31.96
C MET A 1 65.26 23.76 31.05
N VAL A 2 64.82 23.29 29.89
CA VAL A 2 63.98 24.06 28.96
C VAL A 2 62.59 23.43 29.03
N GLY A 3 61.61 24.22 29.44
CA GLY A 3 60.21 23.81 29.51
C GLY A 3 59.60 23.73 28.13
N VAL A 4 59.18 22.52 27.74
CA VAL A 4 58.33 22.27 26.58
C VAL A 4 56.93 21.99 27.14
N SER A 5 56.10 23.04 27.28
CA SER A 5 54.70 22.90 27.74
C SER A 5 53.76 23.80 26.94
N GLY A 6 53.87 23.75 25.60
CA GLY A 6 53.08 24.60 24.71
C GLY A 6 52.35 23.88 23.56
N SER A 7 52.53 22.57 23.37
CA SER A 7 52.00 21.89 22.17
C SER A 7 50.72 21.06 22.39
N GLU A 8 50.43 20.61 23.62
CA GLU A 8 49.28 19.72 23.87
C GLU A 8 47.92 20.43 23.86
N SER A 9 47.87 21.72 24.22
CA SER A 9 46.62 22.52 24.18
C SER A 9 46.11 22.74 22.75
N SER A 10 46.99 22.75 21.75
CA SER A 10 46.65 23.06 20.36
C SER A 10 45.97 21.88 19.64
N GLU A 11 46.30 20.65 20.03
CA GLU A 11 45.75 19.45 19.40
C GLU A 11 44.35 19.12 19.94
N ALA A 12 44.13 19.25 21.24
CA ALA A 12 42.82 19.05 21.86
C ALA A 12 41.75 20.01 21.30
N ASP A 13 42.13 21.25 21.00
CA ASP A 13 41.20 22.23 20.42
C ASP A 13 40.90 21.96 18.94
N LYS A 14 41.84 21.37 18.17
CA LYS A 14 41.57 20.87 16.82
C LYS A 14 40.56 19.72 16.84
N TYR A 15 40.68 18.78 17.78
CA TYR A 15 39.71 17.69 17.93
C TYR A 15 38.32 18.21 18.30
N LYS A 16 38.20 19.20 19.20
CA LYS A 16 36.90 19.81 19.52
C LYS A 16 36.23 20.45 18.30
N VAL A 17 36.98 21.22 17.51
CA VAL A 17 36.46 21.86 16.28
C VAL A 17 36.02 20.80 15.27
N LEU A 18 36.77 19.71 15.12
CA LEU A 18 36.44 18.61 14.20
C LEU A 18 35.19 17.85 14.66
N ILE A 19 35.07 17.54 15.96
CA ILE A 19 33.88 16.91 16.54
C ILE A 19 32.65 17.81 16.37
N GLN A 20 32.79 19.12 16.60
CA GLN A 20 31.67 20.05 16.46
C GLN A 20 31.22 20.20 15.00
N ARG A 21 32.15 20.21 14.04
CA ARG A 21 31.82 20.19 12.60
C ARG A 21 31.12 18.89 12.20
N LEU A 22 31.62 17.74 12.66
CA LEU A 22 30.97 16.44 12.40
C LEU A 22 29.56 16.40 12.97
N HIS A 23 29.37 16.90 14.20
CA HIS A 23 28.07 16.96 14.85
C HIS A 23 27.08 17.85 14.09
N ASN A 24 27.49 19.07 13.73
CA ASN A 24 26.66 20.00 12.98
C ASN A 24 26.29 19.45 11.59
N ASN A 25 27.25 18.84 10.89
CA ASN A 25 26.98 18.22 9.59
C ASN A 25 26.03 17.03 9.71
N THR A 26 26.15 16.22 10.77
CA THR A 26 25.25 15.08 11.01
C THR A 26 23.81 15.55 11.24
N TRP A 27 23.60 16.59 12.06
CA TRP A 27 22.28 17.16 12.28
C TRP A 27 21.68 17.78 11.02
N TYR A 28 22.50 18.46 10.22
CA TYR A 28 22.06 19.03 8.96
C TYR A 28 21.59 17.93 7.98
N VAL A 29 22.37 16.85 7.84
CA VAL A 29 21.99 15.70 7.00
C VAL A 29 20.72 15.04 7.53
N ALA A 30 20.62 14.79 8.84
CA ALA A 30 19.45 14.16 9.45
C ALA A 30 18.18 14.99 9.28
N SER A 31 18.26 16.31 9.48
CA SER A 31 17.13 17.22 9.28
C SER A 31 16.71 17.30 7.81
N THR A 32 17.67 17.30 6.87
CA THR A 32 17.40 17.25 5.42
C THR A 32 16.66 15.98 5.05
N ILE A 33 17.13 14.81 5.51
CA ILE A 33 16.47 13.52 5.30
C ILE A 33 15.04 13.57 5.84
N LEU A 34 14.84 14.08 7.05
CA LEU A 34 13.51 14.16 7.66
C LEU A 34 12.57 15.06 6.85
N MET A 35 13.02 16.26 6.47
CA MET A 35 12.21 17.20 5.68
C MET A 35 11.84 16.62 4.30
N GLN A 36 12.80 16.01 3.60
CA GLN A 36 12.56 15.37 2.31
C GLN A 36 11.60 14.18 2.44
N SER A 37 11.72 13.39 3.51
CA SER A 37 10.81 12.26 3.77
C SER A 37 9.38 12.74 4.04
N ILE A 38 9.19 13.82 4.80
CA ILE A 38 7.88 14.43 5.05
C ILE A 38 7.28 14.96 3.75
N LEU A 39 8.06 15.71 2.96
CA LEU A 39 7.59 16.26 1.69
C LEU A 39 7.21 15.15 0.70
N THR A 40 8.02 14.09 0.62
CA THR A 40 7.74 12.89 -0.18
C THR A 40 6.43 12.25 0.28
N ALA A 41 6.23 12.05 1.58
CA ALA A 41 5.00 11.47 2.12
C ALA A 41 3.74 12.29 1.75
N ILE A 42 3.82 13.62 1.84
CA ILE A 42 2.71 14.53 1.49
C ILE A 42 2.41 14.46 0.00
N LEU A 43 3.44 14.54 -0.86
CA LEU A 43 3.26 14.50 -2.31
C LEU A 43 2.75 13.14 -2.78
N THR A 44 3.27 12.03 -2.24
CA THR A 44 2.77 10.68 -2.54
C THR A 44 1.28 10.56 -2.21
N GLU A 45 0.85 11.02 -1.03
CA GLU A 45 -0.57 10.97 -0.66
C GLU A 45 -1.43 11.84 -1.57
N ALA A 46 -0.97 13.07 -1.89
CA ALA A 46 -1.67 13.95 -2.81
C ALA A 46 -1.84 13.29 -4.20
N ILE A 47 -0.78 12.69 -4.73
CA ILE A 47 -0.79 11.96 -6.01
C ILE A 47 -1.81 10.82 -6.00
N TYR A 48 -1.95 10.10 -4.89
CA TYR A 48 -2.96 9.04 -4.77
C TYR A 48 -4.39 9.56 -4.78
N HIS A 49 -4.63 10.75 -4.25
CA HIS A 49 -5.93 11.41 -4.33
C HIS A 49 -6.32 11.81 -5.76
N PHE A 50 -5.37 12.00 -6.67
CA PHE A 50 -5.62 12.28 -8.10
C PHE A 50 -6.03 11.04 -8.93
N GLY A 51 -6.66 10.05 -8.31
CA GLY A 51 -7.22 8.87 -8.99
C GLY A 51 -6.23 7.76 -9.31
N ILE A 52 -4.92 7.94 -9.03
CA ILE A 52 -3.92 6.89 -9.18
C ILE A 52 -4.27 5.66 -8.33
N ARG A 53 -4.79 5.88 -7.11
CA ARG A 53 -5.26 4.79 -6.23
C ARG A 53 -6.32 3.93 -6.91
N SER A 54 -7.30 4.56 -7.54
CA SER A 54 -8.38 3.89 -8.26
C SER A 54 -7.86 3.07 -9.43
N TRP A 55 -6.93 3.62 -10.19
CA TRP A 55 -6.31 2.92 -11.32
C TRP A 55 -5.48 1.71 -10.84
N LEU A 56 -4.64 1.90 -9.83
CA LEU A 56 -3.77 0.86 -9.27
C LEU A 56 -4.56 -0.29 -8.63
N GLN A 57 -5.61 -0.02 -7.85
CA GLN A 57 -6.45 -1.08 -7.28
C GLN A 57 -7.20 -1.87 -8.35
N ARG A 58 -7.73 -1.20 -9.37
CA ARG A 58 -8.35 -1.89 -10.52
C ARG A 58 -7.34 -2.80 -11.24
N TYR A 59 -6.11 -2.33 -11.39
CA TYR A 59 -5.03 -3.10 -11.98
C TYR A 59 -4.67 -4.32 -11.13
N CYS A 60 -4.51 -4.15 -9.82
CA CYS A 60 -4.22 -5.24 -8.89
C CYS A 60 -5.32 -6.31 -8.89
N ILE A 61 -6.59 -5.92 -8.84
CA ILE A 61 -7.73 -6.86 -8.87
C ILE A 61 -7.78 -7.60 -10.21
N LYS A 62 -7.51 -6.93 -11.33
CA LYS A 62 -7.37 -7.58 -12.66
C LYS A 62 -6.29 -8.65 -12.66
N LEU A 63 -5.12 -8.33 -12.09
CA LEU A 63 -4.02 -9.29 -11.98
C LEU A 63 -4.38 -10.47 -11.09
N TRP A 64 -5.01 -10.21 -9.95
CA TRP A 64 -5.49 -11.26 -9.04
C TRP A 64 -6.49 -12.19 -9.73
N MET A 65 -7.50 -11.65 -10.41
CA MET A 65 -8.47 -12.45 -11.18
C MET A 65 -7.79 -13.27 -12.29
N LYS A 66 -6.80 -12.70 -12.97
CA LYS A 66 -6.01 -13.40 -13.99
C LYS A 66 -5.22 -14.57 -13.41
N ARG A 67 -4.59 -14.41 -12.24
CA ARG A 67 -3.85 -15.47 -11.55
C ARG A 67 -4.74 -16.65 -11.17
N ARG A 68 -6.01 -16.38 -10.86
CA ARG A 68 -7.03 -17.39 -10.55
C ARG A 68 -7.73 -18.00 -11.78
N ASN A 69 -7.28 -17.69 -12.99
CA ASN A 69 -7.92 -18.16 -14.24
C ASN A 69 -9.42 -17.82 -14.36
N LEU A 70 -9.87 -16.74 -13.71
CA LEU A 70 -11.26 -16.32 -13.72
C LEU A 70 -11.59 -15.64 -15.06
N THR A 71 -11.95 -16.44 -16.06
CA THR A 71 -12.35 -15.97 -17.39
C THR A 71 -13.88 -16.00 -17.55
N PRO A 72 -14.49 -15.06 -18.29
CA PRO A 72 -13.89 -13.85 -18.86
C PRO A 72 -13.74 -12.69 -17.85
N ILE A 73 -12.52 -12.16 -17.73
CA ILE A 73 -12.13 -11.15 -16.73
C ILE A 73 -12.96 -9.86 -16.85
N LYS A 74 -13.23 -9.37 -18.08
CA LYS A 74 -13.98 -8.11 -18.29
C LYS A 74 -15.40 -8.19 -17.73
N GLN A 75 -16.09 -9.30 -17.96
CA GLN A 75 -17.43 -9.53 -17.45
C GLN A 75 -17.40 -9.65 -15.93
N LYS A 76 -16.49 -10.46 -15.38
CA LYS A 76 -16.32 -10.63 -13.93
C LYS A 76 -15.99 -9.33 -13.20
N ILE A 77 -15.28 -8.39 -13.82
CA ILE A 77 -15.04 -7.06 -13.23
C ILE A 77 -16.30 -6.20 -13.20
N SER A 78 -17.08 -6.16 -14.28
CA SER A 78 -18.34 -5.40 -14.30
C SER A 78 -19.34 -5.94 -13.27
N VAL A 79 -19.36 -7.27 -13.14
CA VAL A 79 -20.14 -8.01 -12.16
C VAL A 79 -19.65 -7.71 -10.75
N PHE A 80 -18.35 -7.79 -10.49
CA PHE A 80 -17.73 -7.45 -9.20
C PHE A 80 -18.09 -6.03 -8.76
N GLN A 81 -17.98 -5.04 -9.66
CA GLN A 81 -18.32 -3.64 -9.37
C GLN A 81 -19.81 -3.44 -9.06
N ARG A 82 -20.68 -4.12 -9.81
CA ARG A 82 -22.12 -4.07 -9.58
C ARG A 82 -22.50 -4.70 -8.24
N SER A 83 -21.93 -5.87 -7.94
CA SER A 83 -22.25 -6.67 -6.76
C SER A 83 -21.82 -6.02 -5.44
N ILE A 84 -20.77 -5.19 -5.46
CA ILE A 84 -20.32 -4.45 -4.26
C ILE A 84 -21.20 -3.20 -4.01
N GLY A 85 -22.18 -2.93 -4.87
CA GLY A 85 -23.19 -1.87 -4.65
C GLY A 85 -22.78 -0.48 -5.14
N THR A 86 -21.69 -0.36 -5.89
CA THR A 86 -21.27 0.92 -6.48
C THR A 86 -21.89 1.07 -7.86
N GLY A 87 -23.13 1.56 -7.90
CA GLY A 87 -23.79 1.95 -9.16
C GLY A 87 -22.90 2.84 -10.02
N ASN A 88 -22.93 2.63 -11.35
CA ASN A 88 -22.24 3.37 -12.41
C ASN A 88 -21.15 4.38 -11.96
N GLY A 89 -20.01 3.88 -11.48
CA GLY A 89 -18.74 4.60 -11.56
C GLY A 89 -18.24 5.33 -10.31
N SER A 90 -18.94 5.31 -9.18
CA SER A 90 -18.43 6.00 -7.98
C SER A 90 -17.34 5.19 -7.23
N ASN A 91 -16.15 5.79 -7.14
CA ASN A 91 -15.14 5.74 -6.06
C ASN A 91 -14.81 4.45 -5.26
N LEU A 92 -15.28 3.25 -5.63
CA LEU A 92 -14.96 2.00 -4.91
C LEU A 92 -13.45 1.83 -4.73
N TYR A 93 -12.71 2.03 -5.81
CA TYR A 93 -11.27 1.87 -5.84
C TYR A 93 -10.50 3.11 -5.34
N SER A 94 -11.18 4.21 -4.97
CA SER A 94 -10.51 5.34 -4.32
C SER A 94 -10.37 5.12 -2.81
N LEU A 95 -11.06 4.13 -2.26
CA LEU A 95 -10.98 3.78 -0.85
C LEU A 95 -9.61 3.15 -0.52
N PRO A 96 -9.10 3.30 0.71
CA PRO A 96 -8.02 2.45 1.21
C PRO A 96 -8.35 0.97 1.01
N TYR A 97 -7.36 0.15 0.66
CA TYR A 97 -7.62 -1.25 0.28
C TYR A 97 -8.28 -2.05 1.41
N GLN A 98 -8.04 -1.71 2.68
CA GLN A 98 -8.70 -2.33 3.83
C GLN A 98 -10.20 -2.07 3.83
N GLN A 99 -10.61 -0.84 3.52
CA GLN A 99 -12.03 -0.49 3.41
C GLN A 99 -12.67 -1.18 2.19
N LEU A 100 -11.94 -1.25 1.08
CA LEU A 100 -12.36 -2.02 -0.09
C LEU A 100 -12.59 -3.49 0.26
N CYS A 101 -11.64 -4.15 0.92
CA CYS A 101 -11.80 -5.54 1.39
C CYS A 101 -12.99 -5.69 2.34
N GLY A 102 -13.20 -4.74 3.25
CA GLY A 102 -14.37 -4.75 4.14
C GLY A 102 -15.70 -4.64 3.39
N GLN A 103 -15.79 -3.80 2.36
CA GLN A 103 -16.99 -3.71 1.52
C GLN A 103 -17.22 -4.99 0.71
N ILE A 104 -16.16 -5.59 0.18
CA ILE A 104 -16.23 -6.88 -0.51
C ILE A 104 -16.70 -7.98 0.45
N ALA A 105 -16.15 -8.04 1.66
CA ALA A 105 -16.51 -9.01 2.68
C ALA A 105 -18.00 -8.91 3.05
N ASN A 106 -18.50 -7.69 3.24
CA ASN A 106 -19.90 -7.44 3.53
C ASN A 106 -20.80 -7.85 2.35
N ALA A 107 -20.44 -7.48 1.13
CA ALA A 107 -21.18 -7.88 -0.06
C ALA A 107 -21.20 -9.41 -0.23
N LEU A 108 -20.07 -10.07 0.01
CA LEU A 108 -19.93 -11.52 -0.08
C LEU A 108 -20.81 -12.23 0.96
N ARG A 109 -20.81 -11.76 2.22
CA ARG A 109 -21.69 -12.29 3.27
C ARG A 109 -23.16 -12.14 2.94
N ASN A 110 -23.58 -10.98 2.43
CA ASN A 110 -24.97 -10.76 2.00
C ASN A 110 -25.37 -11.73 0.87
N GLN A 111 -24.48 -11.99 -0.07
CA GLN A 111 -24.73 -12.94 -1.16
C GLN A 111 -24.74 -14.40 -0.68
N LEU A 112 -23.89 -14.74 0.29
CA LEU A 112 -23.89 -16.07 0.92
C LEU A 112 -25.15 -16.34 1.74
N GLU A 113 -25.68 -15.31 2.42
CA GLU A 113 -26.92 -15.42 3.20
C GLU A 113 -28.15 -15.55 2.30
N SER A 114 -28.23 -14.73 1.26
CA SER A 114 -29.32 -14.78 0.28
C SER A 114 -29.23 -15.98 -0.66
N GLY A 115 -28.04 -16.55 -0.86
CA GLY A 115 -27.76 -17.55 -1.90
C GLY A 115 -27.69 -16.95 -3.30
N GLU A 116 -27.91 -15.65 -3.46
CA GLU A 116 -27.93 -14.98 -4.75
C GLU A 116 -26.69 -14.11 -4.91
N GLY A 117 -26.04 -14.25 -6.07
CA GLY A 117 -25.07 -13.26 -6.54
C GLY A 117 -23.79 -13.84 -7.10
N ASP A 118 -23.20 -13.02 -7.96
CA ASP A 118 -22.09 -13.43 -8.81
C ASP A 118 -20.71 -13.30 -8.13
N LEU A 119 -20.61 -12.73 -6.92
CA LEU A 119 -19.34 -12.71 -6.17
C LEU A 119 -18.97 -14.12 -5.70
N LEU A 120 -19.97 -14.97 -5.44
CA LEU A 120 -19.73 -16.37 -5.10
C LEU A 120 -18.93 -17.09 -6.20
N ASP A 121 -19.26 -16.83 -7.48
CA ASP A 121 -18.55 -17.40 -8.64
C ASP A 121 -17.10 -16.86 -8.81
N ILE A 122 -16.75 -15.80 -8.07
CA ILE A 122 -15.43 -15.17 -8.08
C ILE A 122 -14.60 -15.66 -6.90
N PHE A 123 -15.20 -15.70 -5.71
CA PHE A 123 -14.50 -15.99 -4.47
C PHE A 123 -14.47 -17.49 -4.14
N ALA A 124 -15.56 -18.21 -4.38
CA ALA A 124 -15.68 -19.65 -4.14
C ALA A 124 -15.36 -20.49 -5.40
N TYR A 125 -14.38 -20.07 -6.20
CA TYR A 125 -14.09 -20.67 -7.52
C TYR A 125 -13.62 -22.14 -7.48
N ASN A 126 -13.13 -22.61 -6.33
CA ASN A 126 -12.71 -24.01 -6.12
C ASN A 126 -13.86 -24.92 -5.68
N VAL A 127 -15.04 -24.36 -5.38
CA VAL A 127 -16.21 -25.16 -5.03
C VAL A 127 -16.77 -25.81 -6.30
N PRO A 128 -17.18 -27.10 -6.26
CA PRO A 128 -17.86 -27.73 -7.36
C PRO A 128 -19.07 -26.88 -7.83
N PRO A 129 -19.24 -26.65 -9.14
CA PRO A 129 -20.31 -25.79 -9.65
C PRO A 129 -21.70 -26.26 -9.21
N GLU A 130 -21.89 -27.57 -9.09
CA GLU A 130 -23.13 -28.19 -8.59
C GLU A 130 -23.50 -27.73 -7.18
N ASN A 131 -22.53 -27.58 -6.29
CA ASN A 131 -22.75 -27.12 -4.93
C ASN A 131 -23.15 -25.64 -4.91
N LEU A 132 -22.55 -24.84 -5.79
CA LEU A 132 -22.87 -23.44 -5.92
C LEU A 132 -24.27 -23.22 -6.52
N GLU A 133 -24.65 -24.03 -7.51
CA GLU A 133 -26.00 -24.04 -8.08
C GLU A 133 -27.05 -24.48 -7.06
N ARG A 134 -26.77 -25.52 -6.26
CA ARG A 134 -27.65 -25.95 -5.16
C ARG A 134 -27.88 -24.83 -4.15
N LEU A 135 -26.82 -24.07 -3.79
CA LEU A 135 -26.94 -22.92 -2.92
C LEU A 135 -27.79 -21.80 -3.55
N LYS A 136 -27.61 -21.52 -4.85
CA LYS A 136 -28.40 -20.51 -5.59
C LYS A 136 -29.87 -20.88 -5.70
N ASN A 137 -30.19 -22.16 -5.80
CA ASN A 137 -31.56 -22.65 -5.96
C ASN A 137 -32.30 -22.88 -4.63
N GLN A 138 -31.67 -22.62 -3.47
CA GLN A 138 -32.23 -22.90 -2.15
C GLN A 138 -33.53 -22.14 -1.84
N ASN A 139 -33.70 -20.92 -2.37
CA ASN A 139 -34.89 -20.09 -2.14
C ASN A 139 -36.12 -20.57 -2.92
N ALA A 140 -35.95 -21.47 -3.90
CA ALA A 140 -37.03 -21.94 -4.76
C ALA A 140 -37.63 -23.29 -4.32
N GLN A 141 -37.10 -23.94 -3.28
CA GLN A 141 -37.45 -25.32 -2.93
C GLN A 141 -37.90 -25.47 -1.48
N ASN A 142 -39.04 -26.15 -1.27
CA ASN A 142 -39.43 -26.68 0.02
C ASN A 142 -38.58 -27.94 0.31
N LEU A 143 -37.42 -27.74 0.92
CA LEU A 143 -36.44 -28.81 1.19
C LEU A 143 -36.86 -29.68 2.38
N SER A 144 -36.65 -31.00 2.25
CA SER A 144 -36.74 -31.97 3.35
C SER A 144 -35.69 -31.68 4.43
N ASN A 145 -35.90 -32.14 5.67
CA ASN A 145 -34.95 -31.98 6.78
C ASN A 145 -33.54 -32.54 6.47
N GLU A 146 -33.47 -33.63 5.69
CA GLU A 146 -32.20 -34.21 5.25
C GLU A 146 -31.49 -33.31 4.20
N GLU A 147 -32.26 -32.72 3.29
CA GLU A 147 -31.75 -31.80 2.28
C GLU A 147 -31.30 -30.47 2.91
N GLN A 148 -31.97 -30.02 3.98
CA GLN A 148 -31.53 -28.89 4.80
C GLN A 148 -30.19 -29.16 5.48
N GLY A 149 -29.96 -30.37 5.98
CA GLY A 149 -28.69 -30.78 6.55
C GLY A 149 -27.56 -30.83 5.51
N ASN A 150 -27.83 -31.31 4.30
CA ASN A 150 -26.85 -31.30 3.22
C ASN A 150 -26.56 -29.87 2.72
N LEU A 151 -27.58 -29.02 2.66
CA LEU A 151 -27.44 -27.62 2.26
C LEU A 151 -26.60 -26.82 3.27
N SER A 152 -26.72 -27.09 4.57
CA SER A 152 -25.90 -26.40 5.57
C SER A 152 -24.41 -26.73 5.41
N ILE A 153 -24.08 -27.98 5.11
CA ILE A 153 -22.70 -28.42 4.81
C ILE A 153 -22.18 -27.74 3.53
N ILE A 154 -22.99 -27.69 2.46
CA ILE A 154 -22.64 -26.99 1.22
C ILE A 154 -22.40 -25.50 1.49
N LYS A 155 -23.29 -24.88 2.27
CA LYS A 155 -23.16 -23.48 2.67
C LYS A 155 -21.85 -23.26 3.39
N GLU A 156 -21.53 -24.05 4.41
CA GLU A 156 -20.26 -23.96 5.15
C GLU A 156 -19.03 -24.10 4.23
N GLN A 157 -19.05 -25.04 3.28
CA GLN A 157 -17.98 -25.19 2.28
C GLN A 157 -17.82 -23.96 1.39
N VAL A 158 -18.93 -23.38 0.92
CA VAL A 158 -18.91 -22.17 0.10
C VAL A 158 -18.41 -20.98 0.92
N PHE A 159 -18.86 -20.83 2.17
CA PHE A 159 -18.36 -19.81 3.10
C PHE A 159 -16.85 -19.91 3.27
N TYR A 160 -16.36 -21.11 3.60
CA TYR A 160 -14.93 -21.34 3.80
C TYR A 160 -14.09 -20.99 2.56
N GLN A 161 -14.53 -21.41 1.38
CA GLN A 161 -13.81 -21.10 0.13
C GLN A 161 -13.89 -19.61 -0.24
N ALA A 162 -15.03 -18.98 0.03
CA ALA A 162 -15.23 -17.56 -0.17
C ALA A 162 -14.30 -16.73 0.73
N ASP A 163 -14.16 -17.11 2.00
CA ASP A 163 -13.23 -16.49 2.96
C ASP A 163 -11.77 -16.66 2.53
N ILE A 164 -11.35 -17.86 2.11
CA ILE A 164 -10.00 -18.06 1.54
C ILE A 164 -9.78 -17.14 0.33
N GLY A 165 -10.78 -16.98 -0.53
CA GLY A 165 -10.70 -16.07 -1.66
C GLY A 165 -10.53 -14.60 -1.26
N LEU A 166 -11.21 -14.19 -0.21
CA LEU A 166 -11.13 -12.83 0.32
C LEU A 166 -9.78 -12.57 0.97
N ASP A 167 -9.27 -13.52 1.75
CA ASP A 167 -7.95 -13.43 2.39
C ASP A 167 -6.83 -13.35 1.34
N ASP A 168 -6.88 -14.19 0.31
CA ASP A 168 -5.95 -14.16 -0.83
C ASP A 168 -5.95 -12.80 -1.55
N LEU A 169 -7.14 -12.21 -1.76
CA LEU A 169 -7.26 -10.87 -2.32
C LEU A 169 -6.68 -9.80 -1.38
N GLN A 170 -6.94 -9.89 -0.08
CA GLN A 170 -6.44 -8.95 0.92
C GLN A 170 -4.91 -8.99 1.02
N ILE A 171 -4.31 -10.17 1.03
CA ILE A 171 -2.86 -10.36 1.01
C ILE A 171 -2.28 -9.78 -0.28
N THR A 172 -2.87 -10.12 -1.43
CA THR A 172 -2.41 -9.61 -2.74
C THR A 172 -2.45 -8.09 -2.80
N LEU A 173 -3.52 -7.46 -2.31
CA LEU A 173 -3.65 -6.01 -2.26
C LEU A 173 -2.63 -5.39 -1.29
N ALA A 174 -2.42 -5.99 -0.12
CA ALA A 174 -1.47 -5.48 0.87
C ALA A 174 -0.03 -5.51 0.34
N GLU A 175 0.40 -6.64 -0.23
CA GLU A 175 1.73 -6.79 -0.84
C GLU A 175 1.93 -5.82 -2.01
N PHE A 176 0.93 -5.69 -2.88
CA PHE A 176 0.98 -4.78 -4.01
C PHE A 176 1.11 -3.32 -3.55
N TRP A 177 0.29 -2.90 -2.59
CA TRP A 177 0.34 -1.53 -2.06
C TRP A 177 1.65 -1.23 -1.33
N PHE A 178 2.19 -2.20 -0.59
CA PHE A 178 3.52 -2.09 0.01
C PHE A 178 4.57 -1.80 -1.06
N GLN A 179 4.63 -2.59 -2.13
CA GLN A 179 5.60 -2.38 -3.21
C GLN A 179 5.43 -1.03 -3.93
N VAL A 180 4.18 -0.68 -4.29
CA VAL A 180 3.85 0.59 -4.91
C VAL A 180 4.31 1.75 -4.05
N ASP A 181 4.00 1.73 -2.75
CA ASP A 181 4.34 2.83 -1.84
C ASP A 181 5.83 3.11 -1.75
N TYR A 182 6.65 2.06 -1.65
CA TYR A 182 8.10 2.21 -1.63
C TYR A 182 8.64 2.74 -2.96
N ILE A 183 8.22 2.14 -4.08
CA ILE A 183 8.72 2.54 -5.41
C ILE A 183 8.33 3.98 -5.71
N PHE A 184 7.07 4.35 -5.52
CA PHE A 184 6.60 5.73 -5.76
C PHE A 184 7.30 6.73 -4.84
N SER A 185 7.48 6.40 -3.55
CA SER A 185 8.16 7.29 -2.61
C SER A 185 9.62 7.51 -2.98
N ILE A 186 10.33 6.49 -3.44
CA ILE A 186 11.70 6.64 -3.95
C ILE A 186 11.71 7.55 -5.18
N VAL A 187 10.84 7.31 -6.17
CA VAL A 187 10.76 8.14 -7.40
C VAL A 187 10.46 9.60 -7.06
N ILE A 188 9.47 9.86 -6.21
CA ILE A 188 9.09 11.21 -5.80
C ILE A 188 10.23 11.89 -5.03
N SER A 189 10.94 11.15 -4.18
CA SER A 189 12.11 11.67 -3.46
C SER A 189 13.21 12.14 -4.41
N PHE A 190 13.47 11.41 -5.50
CA PHE A 190 14.40 11.84 -6.55
C PHE A 190 13.91 13.08 -7.31
N VAL A 191 12.61 13.15 -7.63
CA VAL A 191 12.02 14.33 -8.30
C VAL A 191 12.13 15.57 -7.41
N ILE A 192 11.85 15.45 -6.11
CA ILE A 192 12.04 16.53 -5.14
C ILE A 192 13.50 16.98 -5.12
N LEU A 193 14.44 16.03 -5.07
CA LEU A 193 15.86 16.35 -5.08
C LEU A 193 16.25 17.13 -6.33
N GLU A 194 15.87 16.65 -7.52
CA GLU A 194 16.17 17.32 -8.79
C GLU A 194 15.58 18.74 -8.84
N LEU A 195 14.35 18.91 -8.34
CA LEU A 195 13.73 20.23 -8.21
C LEU A 195 14.50 21.13 -7.23
N LEU A 196 14.98 20.62 -6.10
CA LEU A 196 15.76 21.40 -5.13
C LEU A 196 17.13 21.80 -5.67
N LEU A 197 17.77 20.94 -6.47
CA LEU A 197 19.06 21.21 -7.11
C LEU A 197 18.95 22.20 -8.29
N THR A 198 17.79 22.28 -8.93
CA THR A 198 17.54 23.22 -10.05
C THR A 198 17.14 24.62 -9.59
N VAL A 199 16.65 24.78 -8.36
CA VAL A 199 16.58 26.10 -7.73
C VAL A 199 18.03 26.59 -7.56
N PRO A 200 18.37 27.83 -7.99
CA PRO A 200 19.71 28.40 -7.81
C PRO A 200 19.97 28.65 -6.32
N THR A 201 20.23 27.57 -5.61
CA THR A 201 20.75 27.54 -4.27
C THR A 201 22.27 27.51 -4.41
N THR A 202 22.98 28.19 -3.52
CA THR A 202 24.44 28.29 -3.51
C THR A 202 25.16 26.95 -3.31
N LEU A 203 24.43 25.84 -3.27
CA LEU A 203 24.91 24.48 -3.31
C LEU A 203 25.16 24.09 -4.77
N SER A 204 26.24 24.62 -5.33
CA SER A 204 26.89 23.96 -6.47
C SER A 204 27.11 22.52 -6.04
N VAL A 205 26.39 21.56 -6.64
CA VAL A 205 26.79 20.16 -6.61
C VAL A 205 28.18 20.16 -7.20
N GLY A 206 29.21 20.14 -6.36
CA GLY A 206 30.57 20.26 -6.84
C GLY A 206 30.88 19.09 -7.76
N ASP A 207 31.90 19.23 -8.58
CA ASP A 207 32.50 18.12 -9.35
C ASP A 207 33.04 16.98 -8.45
N ASN A 208 32.73 17.00 -7.15
CA ASN A 208 33.08 16.03 -6.15
C ASN A 208 32.11 14.84 -6.16
N PRO A 209 32.57 13.63 -6.52
CA PRO A 209 31.73 12.43 -6.52
C PRO A 209 31.16 12.11 -5.13
N ALA A 210 31.81 12.51 -4.04
CA ALA A 210 31.32 12.26 -2.68
C ALA A 210 30.02 13.03 -2.37
N GLU A 211 29.87 14.26 -2.87
CA GLU A 211 28.66 15.06 -2.70
C GLU A 211 27.49 14.48 -3.50
N THR A 212 27.77 13.97 -4.69
CA THR A 212 26.79 13.25 -5.51
C THR A 212 26.32 11.98 -4.80
N ILE A 213 27.23 11.18 -4.25
CA ILE A 213 26.90 9.96 -3.51
C ILE A 213 26.06 10.28 -2.27
N LEU A 214 26.43 11.29 -1.50
CA LEU A 214 25.67 11.72 -0.33
C LEU A 214 24.25 12.13 -0.72
N THR A 215 24.12 12.90 -1.79
CA THR A 215 22.85 13.41 -2.31
C THR A 215 21.91 12.29 -2.78
N ILE A 216 22.44 11.31 -3.51
CA ILE A 216 21.70 10.09 -3.90
C ILE A 216 21.29 9.30 -2.66
N SER A 217 22.19 9.14 -1.69
CA SER A 217 21.94 8.39 -0.46
C SER A 217 20.82 9.03 0.37
N VAL A 218 20.83 10.36 0.53
CA VAL A 218 19.76 11.12 1.19
C VAL A 218 18.42 10.88 0.51
N SER A 219 18.38 10.86 -0.82
CA SER A 219 17.13 10.64 -1.56
C SER A 219 16.58 9.22 -1.42
N ILE A 220 17.46 8.20 -1.47
CA ILE A 220 17.06 6.80 -1.25
C ILE A 220 16.54 6.61 0.17
N ILE A 221 17.29 7.08 1.18
CA ILE A 221 16.90 6.96 2.60
C ILE A 221 15.58 7.70 2.83
N SER A 222 15.41 8.89 2.28
CA SER A 222 14.19 9.68 2.44
C SER A 222 12.98 9.01 1.77
N GLY A 223 13.17 8.46 0.58
CA GLY A 223 12.14 7.68 -0.13
C GLY A 223 11.74 6.41 0.64
N PHE A 224 12.69 5.77 1.31
CA PHE A 224 12.43 4.59 2.14
C PHE A 224 11.69 4.92 3.46
N LEU A 225 11.98 6.07 4.06
CA LEU A 225 11.34 6.53 5.30
C LEU A 225 9.94 7.13 5.07
N ALA A 226 9.68 7.66 3.88
CA ALA A 226 8.42 8.34 3.56
C ALA A 226 7.16 7.50 3.81
N PRO A 227 7.07 6.20 3.43
CA PRO A 227 5.92 5.36 3.77
C PRO A 227 5.68 5.25 5.28
N THR A 228 6.74 5.09 6.08
CA THR A 228 6.65 5.01 7.55
C THR A 228 6.12 6.31 8.15
N ILE A 229 6.65 7.46 7.70
CA ILE A 229 6.20 8.78 8.14
C ILE A 229 4.74 9.01 7.75
N ARG A 230 4.36 8.66 6.53
CA ARG A 230 2.97 8.77 6.07
C ARG A 230 2.02 7.95 6.94
N ASN A 231 2.37 6.71 7.24
CA ASN A 231 1.57 5.84 8.11
C ASN A 231 1.45 6.42 9.54
N LEU A 232 2.52 7.05 10.04
CA LEU A 232 2.49 7.74 11.32
C LEU A 232 1.52 8.94 11.30
N PHE A 233 1.54 9.76 10.24
CA PHE A 233 0.59 10.87 10.07
C PHE A 233 -0.86 10.39 10.02
N VAL A 234 -1.16 9.36 9.22
CA VAL A 234 -2.51 8.77 9.14
C VAL A 234 -2.95 8.29 10.53
N ASN A 235 -2.11 7.55 11.24
CA ASN A 235 -2.45 7.04 12.57
C ASN A 235 -2.69 8.15 13.61
N ILE A 236 -1.98 9.29 13.52
CA ILE A 236 -2.18 10.42 14.42
C ILE A 236 -3.47 11.19 14.06
N LEU A 237 -3.72 11.42 12.77
CA LEU A 237 -4.85 12.23 12.30
C LEU A 237 -6.21 11.52 12.46
N TYR A 238 -6.24 10.20 12.29
CA TYR A 238 -7.48 9.40 12.30
C TYR A 238 -7.76 8.67 13.62
N LYS A 239 -6.99 8.91 14.68
CA LYS A 239 -7.25 8.38 16.05
C LYS A 239 -8.23 9.23 16.89
N LYS A 240 -9.00 10.13 16.26
CA LYS A 240 -10.10 10.86 16.90
C LYS A 240 -11.41 10.13 16.71
#